data_AF-A0A964HJZ2-F1
#
_entry.id   AF-A0A964HJZ2-F1
#
_cell.length_a   1.000
_cell.length_b   1.000
_cell.length_c   1.000
_cell.angle_alpha   90.00
_cell.angle_beta   90.00
_cell.angle_gamma   90.00
#
_symmetry.space_group_name_H-M   'P 1'
#
loop_
_entity.id
_entity.type
_entity.pdbx_description
1 polymer ?
#
loop_
_entity_poly.entity_id
_entity_poly.type
_entity_poly.pdbx_seq_one_letter_code
_entity_poly.pdbx_strand_id
1 'polypeptide(L)'
;MSHEPSAPVISTRMTQYLAEAAIQEVGLNKLPSVLAMVHLTTAVLEKDAIAAMSPTEAARLYASIQQSLRLFYGRGARGVLTRMGRLIWERMTTQTTFREKAELEIARRLPVPA
;
A
#
# COMPACT_ATOMS: atom_id res chain seq x y z
N MET A 1 -28.18 -19.41 2.03
CA MET A 1 -26.71 -19.25 2.02
C MET A 1 -26.43 -17.77 1.92
N SER A 2 -26.12 -17.13 3.04
CA SER A 2 -25.83 -15.71 3.09
C SER A 2 -24.49 -15.47 2.40
N HIS A 3 -24.48 -14.74 1.29
CA HIS A 3 -23.24 -14.22 0.72
C HIS A 3 -22.67 -13.22 1.72
N GLU A 4 -21.67 -13.62 2.50
CA GLU A 4 -20.78 -12.63 3.11
C GLU A 4 -20.19 -11.80 1.96
N PRO A 5 -20.20 -10.46 2.06
CA PRO A 5 -19.52 -9.63 1.08
C PRO A 5 -18.04 -10.05 1.09
N SER A 6 -17.57 -10.57 -0.05
CA SER A 6 -16.16 -10.89 -0.24
C SER A 6 -15.34 -9.65 0.13
N ALA A 7 -14.59 -9.73 1.23
CA ALA A 7 -13.76 -8.64 1.69
C ALA A 7 -12.85 -8.17 0.53
N PRO A 8 -12.56 -6.87 0.41
CA PRO A 8 -11.69 -6.38 -0.65
C PRO A 8 -10.38 -7.16 -0.66
N VAL A 9 -10.13 -7.88 -1.75
CA VAL A 9 -8.96 -8.77 -1.90
C VAL A 9 -7.74 -7.91 -2.18
N ILE A 10 -7.16 -7.32 -1.13
CA ILE A 10 -5.80 -6.78 -1.19
C ILE A 10 -4.85 -7.97 -1.05
N SER A 11 -4.00 -8.18 -2.06
CA SER A 11 -3.01 -9.24 -2.01
C SER A 11 -1.89 -8.92 -1.02
N THR A 12 -1.31 -9.95 -0.40
CA THR A 12 -0.14 -9.83 0.47
C THR A 12 1.00 -9.07 -0.20
N ARG A 13 1.18 -9.27 -1.52
CA ARG A 13 2.17 -8.56 -2.34
C ARG A 13 1.91 -7.05 -2.41
N MET A 14 0.64 -6.64 -2.55
CA MET A 14 0.27 -5.22 -2.53
C MET A 14 0.56 -4.58 -1.17
N THR A 15 0.29 -5.29 -0.08
CA THR A 15 0.63 -4.86 1.28
C THR A 15 2.14 -4.73 1.47
N GLN A 16 2.94 -5.65 0.93
CA GLN A 16 4.40 -5.54 0.92
C GLN A 16 4.88 -4.29 0.18
N TYR A 17 4.36 -4.02 -1.03
CA TYR A 17 4.73 -2.80 -1.75
C TYR A 17 4.33 -1.52 -1.00
N LEU A 18 3.17 -1.51 -0.33
CA LEU A 18 2.76 -0.39 0.50
C LEU A 18 3.72 -0.19 1.69
N ALA A 19 4.11 -1.27 2.37
CA ALA A 19 5.04 -1.23 3.50
C ALA A 19 6.42 -0.69 3.08
N GLU A 20 6.96 -1.18 1.96
CA GLU A 20 8.20 -0.68 1.37
C GLU A 20 8.10 0.81 0.99
N ALA A 21 7.00 1.21 0.36
CA ALA A 21 6.75 2.60 0.00
C ALA A 21 6.62 3.49 1.25
N ALA A 22 6.02 3.00 2.34
CA ALA A 22 5.91 3.74 3.59
C ALA A 22 7.28 3.97 4.23
N ILE A 23 8.14 2.93 4.25
CA ILE A 23 9.52 3.04 4.73
C ILE A 23 10.29 4.08 3.91
N GLN A 24 10.17 4.03 2.59
CA GLN A 24 10.88 4.94 1.69
C GLN A 24 10.39 6.39 1.78
N GLU A 25 9.08 6.61 1.83
CA GLU A 25 8.47 7.95 1.80
C GLU A 25 8.48 8.65 3.17
N VAL A 26 8.15 7.92 4.24
CA VAL A 26 8.07 8.49 5.60
C VAL A 26 9.45 8.52 6.26
N GLY A 27 10.29 7.53 5.96
CA GLY A 27 11.59 7.34 6.58
C GLY A 27 11.52 6.62 7.93
N LEU A 28 12.56 5.82 8.21
CA LEU A 28 12.65 4.95 9.40
C LEU A 28 12.55 5.71 10.74
N ASN A 29 12.96 6.98 10.78
CA ASN A 29 12.93 7.78 12.01
C ASN A 29 11.50 8.22 12.39
N LYS A 30 10.64 8.52 11.40
CA LYS A 30 9.28 9.04 11.63
C LYS A 30 8.23 7.93 11.62
N LEU A 31 8.49 6.85 10.89
CA LEU A 31 7.54 5.77 10.69
C LEU A 31 7.02 5.13 11.99
N PRO A 32 7.84 4.91 13.04
CA PRO A 32 7.33 4.41 14.32
C PRO A 32 6.23 5.29 14.92
N SER A 33 6.41 6.62 14.89
CA SER A 33 5.41 7.58 15.40
C SER A 33 4.13 7.59 14.57
N VAL A 34 4.25 7.41 13.25
CA VAL A 34 3.09 7.29 12.36
C VAL A 34 2.29 6.03 12.68
N LEU A 35 2.95 4.87 12.76
CA LEU A 35 2.31 3.57 13.03
C LEU A 35 1.68 3.50 14.43
N ALA A 36 2.28 4.17 15.41
CA ALA A 36 1.76 4.25 16.77
C ALA A 36 0.35 4.86 16.84
N MET A 37 -0.05 5.68 15.86
CA MET A 37 -1.41 6.24 15.76
C MET A 37 -2.52 5.17 15.69
N VAL A 38 -2.15 3.94 15.30
CA VAL A 38 -3.05 2.78 15.19
C VAL A 38 -2.49 1.57 15.94
N HIS A 39 -1.62 1.79 16.93
CA HIS A 39 -1.00 0.74 17.75
C HIS A 39 -0.19 -0.30 16.98
N LEU A 40 0.39 0.08 15.84
CA LEU A 40 1.32 -0.77 15.09
C LEU A 40 2.77 -0.43 15.41
N THR A 41 3.64 -1.45 15.31
CA THR A 41 5.10 -1.31 15.41
C THR A 41 5.72 -1.51 14.03
N THR A 42 6.98 -1.11 13.84
CA THR A 42 7.66 -1.31 12.55
C THR A 42 7.92 -2.79 12.22
N ALA A 43 7.92 -3.68 13.23
CA ALA A 43 8.11 -5.12 13.03
C ALA A 43 7.02 -5.73 12.12
N VAL A 44 5.79 -5.20 12.16
CA VAL A 44 4.71 -5.71 11.28
C VAL A 44 4.91 -5.35 9.80
N LEU A 45 5.87 -4.47 9.49
CA LEU A 45 6.23 -4.10 8.13
C LEU A 45 7.37 -4.95 7.55
N GLU A 46 7.96 -5.84 8.35
CA GLU A 46 9.01 -6.74 7.88
C GLU A 46 8.45 -7.69 6.82
N LYS A 47 9.25 -7.95 5.78
CA LYS A 47 8.83 -8.74 4.63
C LYS A 47 8.31 -10.12 5.04
N ASP A 48 9.02 -10.78 5.97
CA ASP A 48 8.68 -12.12 6.45
C ASP A 48 7.42 -12.10 7.30
N ALA A 49 7.23 -11.06 8.13
CA ALA A 49 6.00 -10.86 8.90
C ALA A 49 4.78 -10.72 7.99
N ILE A 50 4.89 -9.93 6.91
CA ILE A 50 3.80 -9.77 5.94
C ILE A 50 3.58 -11.05 5.13
N ALA A 51 4.65 -11.75 4.73
CA ALA A 51 4.54 -12.98 3.95
C ALA A 51 3.82 -14.11 4.69
N ALA A 52 3.89 -14.13 6.03
CA ALA A 52 3.17 -15.08 6.87
C ALA A 52 1.68 -14.75 7.07
N MET A 53 1.20 -13.59 6.63
CA MET A 53 -0.18 -13.15 6.83
C MET A 53 -1.17 -13.82 5.87
N SER A 54 -2.34 -14.15 6.38
CA SER A 54 -3.51 -14.45 5.54
C SER A 54 -3.92 -13.22 4.70
N PRO A 55 -4.64 -13.40 3.58
CA PRO A 55 -5.12 -12.28 2.77
C PRO A 55 -5.94 -11.26 3.58
N THR A 56 -6.76 -11.73 4.53
CA THR A 56 -7.56 -10.87 5.39
C THR A 56 -6.69 -10.02 6.33
N GLU A 57 -5.64 -10.60 6.91
CA GLU A 57 -4.68 -9.87 7.75
C GLU A 57 -3.88 -8.86 6.94
N ALA A 58 -3.43 -9.24 5.74
CA ALA A 58 -2.72 -8.35 4.83
C ALA A 58 -3.59 -7.15 4.41
N ALA A 59 -4.88 -7.37 4.13
CA ALA A 59 -5.83 -6.30 3.81
C ALA A 59 -6.07 -5.37 5.01
N ARG A 60 -6.19 -5.93 6.22
CA ARG A 60 -6.28 -5.13 7.46
C ARG A 60 -5.04 -4.30 7.68
N LEU A 61 -3.84 -4.88 7.53
CA LEU A 61 -2.58 -4.15 7.66
C LEU A 61 -2.49 -3.01 6.63
N TYR A 62 -2.85 -3.28 5.38
CA TYR A 62 -2.91 -2.25 4.33
C TYR A 62 -3.79 -1.06 4.75
N ALA A 63 -5.00 -1.34 5.21
CA ALA A 63 -5.93 -0.32 5.68
C ALA A 63 -5.37 0.45 6.89
N SER A 64 -4.79 -0.25 7.86
CA SER A 64 -4.19 0.35 9.06
C SER A 64 -3.01 1.26 8.74
N ILE A 65 -2.14 0.88 7.79
CA ILE A 65 -1.04 1.76 7.32
C ILE A 65 -1.62 3.04 6.69
N GLN A 66 -2.64 2.92 5.84
CA GLN A 66 -3.25 4.13 5.27
C GLN A 66 -3.94 4.99 6.33
N GLN A 67 -4.59 4.38 7.31
CA GLN A 67 -5.26 5.08 8.39
C GLN A 67 -4.26 5.83 9.28
N SER A 68 -3.14 5.19 9.62
CA SER A 68 -2.08 5.79 10.43
C SER A 68 -1.49 7.04 9.76
N LEU A 69 -1.28 6.99 8.44
CA LEU A 69 -0.87 8.14 7.63
C LEU A 69 -1.90 9.27 7.66
N ARG A 70 -3.20 8.95 7.57
CA ARG A 70 -4.29 9.95 7.64
C ARG A 70 -4.37 10.60 9.01
N LEU A 71 -4.24 9.83 10.08
CA LEU A 71 -4.24 10.34 11.44
C LEU A 71 -3.03 11.22 11.73
N PHE A 72 -1.83 10.81 11.29
CA PHE A 72 -0.61 11.54 11.56
C PHE A 72 -0.47 12.82 10.73
N TYR A 73 -0.74 12.76 9.43
CA TYR A 73 -0.53 13.90 8.52
C TYR A 73 -1.79 14.76 8.29
N GLY A 74 -2.97 14.30 8.71
CA GLY A 74 -4.24 14.99 8.48
C GLY A 74 -4.44 15.32 6.99
N ARG A 75 -4.57 16.61 6.67
CA ARG A 75 -4.74 17.07 5.27
C ARG A 75 -3.53 16.75 4.38
N GLY A 76 -2.33 16.64 4.95
CA GLY A 76 -1.11 16.29 4.22
C GLY A 76 -1.04 14.83 3.75
N ALA A 77 -1.90 13.96 4.31
CA ALA A 77 -1.88 12.53 4.03
C ALA A 77 -2.12 12.21 2.55
N ARG A 78 -2.96 13.00 1.85
CA ARG A 78 -3.21 12.81 0.42
C ARG A 78 -1.94 12.89 -0.41
N GLY A 79 -1.07 13.88 -0.12
CA GLY A 79 0.19 14.05 -0.82
C GLY A 79 1.14 12.87 -0.57
N VAL A 80 1.24 12.42 0.68
CA VAL A 80 2.05 11.26 1.08
C VAL A 80 1.57 9.99 0.38
N LEU A 81 0.26 9.70 0.46
CA LEU A 81 -0.35 8.53 -0.19
C LEU A 81 -0.19 8.56 -1.72
N THR A 82 -0.25 9.74 -2.34
CA THR A 82 -0.04 9.88 -3.79
C THR A 82 1.40 9.53 -4.18
N ARG A 83 2.39 10.01 -3.41
CA ARG A 83 3.81 9.68 -3.67
C ARG A 83 4.11 8.21 -3.40
N MET A 84 3.55 7.64 -2.34
CA MET A 84 3.63 6.19 -2.09
C MET A 84 2.99 5.39 -3.23
N GLY A 85 1.81 5.80 -3.72
CA GLY A 85 1.15 5.16 -4.86
C GLY A 85 2.02 5.18 -6.12
N ARG A 86 2.72 6.29 -6.38
CA ARG A 86 3.69 6.37 -7.47
C ARG A 86 4.86 5.37 -7.28
N LEU A 87 5.42 5.27 -6.08
CA LEU A 87 6.50 4.32 -5.78
C LEU A 87 6.05 2.86 -5.98
N ILE A 88 4.84 2.53 -5.55
CA ILE A 88 4.25 1.19 -5.75
C ILE A 88 4.10 0.91 -7.24
N TRP A 89 3.56 1.87 -8.00
CA TRP A 89 3.40 1.75 -9.45
C TRP A 89 4.73 1.55 -10.16
N GLU A 90 5.76 2.33 -9.83
CA GLU A 90 7.12 2.19 -10.37
C GLU A 90 7.70 0.80 -10.07
N ARG A 91 7.47 0.25 -8.87
CA ARG A 91 7.91 -1.11 -8.51
C ARG A 91 7.17 -2.20 -9.28
N MET A 92 5.86 -2.06 -9.43
CA MET A 92 5.05 -3.03 -10.21
C MET A 92 5.40 -3.00 -11.69
N THR A 93 5.61 -1.80 -12.24
CA THR A 93 5.94 -1.62 -13.66
C THR A 93 7.38 -2.01 -13.98
N THR A 94 8.34 -1.83 -13.07
CA THR A 94 9.73 -2.24 -13.33
C THR A 94 9.90 -3.75 -13.42
N GLN A 95 9.06 -4.52 -12.72
CA GLN A 95 9.06 -6.00 -12.71
C GLN A 95 8.25 -6.64 -13.85
N THR A 96 7.58 -5.85 -14.68
CA THR A 96 6.80 -6.32 -15.84
C THR A 96 7.64 -6.25 -17.12
N THR A 97 7.33 -7.14 -18.07
CA THR A 97 7.98 -7.19 -19.38
C THR A 97 7.79 -5.88 -20.15
N PHE A 98 8.65 -5.62 -21.14
CA PHE A 98 8.56 -4.38 -21.94
C PHE A 98 7.18 -4.18 -22.60
N ARG A 99 6.53 -5.29 -23.00
CA ARG A 99 5.17 -5.28 -23.57
C ARG A 99 4.13 -4.81 -22.55
N GLU A 100 4.16 -5.37 -21.35
CA GLU A 100 3.24 -4.99 -20.27
C GLU A 100 3.44 -3.53 -19.83
N LYS A 101 4.68 -3.02 -19.84
CA LYS A 101 4.97 -1.59 -19.59
C LYS A 101 4.28 -0.68 -20.62
N ALA A 102 4.29 -1.05 -21.90
CA ALA A 102 3.63 -0.29 -22.95
C ALA A 102 2.10 -0.30 -22.78
N GLU A 103 1.52 -1.46 -22.45
CA GLU A 103 0.07 -1.60 -22.19
C GLU A 103 -0.37 -0.80 -20.95
N LEU A 104 0.45 -0.76 -19.90
CA LEU A 104 0.22 0.04 -18.68
C LEU A 104 0.27 1.55 -18.93
N GLU A 105 1.20 2.05 -19.76
CA GLU A 105 1.23 3.46 -20.15
C GLU A 105 0.01 3.86 -20.98
N ILE A 106 -0.48 2.97 -21.84
CA ILE A 106 -1.72 3.19 -22.58
C ILE A 106 -2.89 3.25 -21.60
N ALA A 107 -3.02 2.28 -20.70
CA ALA A 107 -4.08 2.24 -19.69
C ALA A 107 -4.11 3.49 -18.80
N ARG A 108 -2.94 4.00 -18.41
CA ARG A 108 -2.81 5.24 -17.62
C ARG A 108 -3.34 6.48 -18.35
N ARG A 109 -3.26 6.50 -19.67
CA ARG A 109 -3.71 7.61 -20.52
C ARG A 109 -5.17 7.49 -20.93
N LEU A 110 -5.81 6.34 -20.64
CA LEU A 110 -7.22 6.18 -20.94
C LEU A 110 -8.04 7.12 -20.03
N PRO A 111 -9.01 7.84 -20.61
CA PRO A 111 -9.95 8.62 -19.81
C PRO A 111 -10.76 7.67 -18.93
N VAL A 112 -10.80 7.95 -17.63
CA VAL A 112 -11.69 7.25 -16.71
C VAL A 112 -13.12 7.72 -17.07
N PRO A 113 -14.04 6.81 -17.43
CA PRO A 113 -15.42 7.20 -17.68
C PRO A 113 -16.00 7.86 -16.42
N ALA A 114 -16.69 8.98 -16.63
CA ALA A 114 -17.28 9.83 -15.59
C ALA A 114 -18.36 9.11 -14.78
#